data_AF-A0ABD0RRA0-F1
#
_entry.id   AF-A0ABD0RRA0-F1
#
_cell.length_a   1.000
_cell.length_b   1.000
_cell.length_c   1.000
_cell.angle_alpha   90.00
_cell.angle_beta   90.00
_cell.angle_gamma   90.00
#
_symmetry.space_group_name_H-M   'P 1'
#
loop_
_entity.id
_entity.type
_entity.pdbx_description
1 polymer ?
#
loop_
_entity_poly.entity_id
_entity_poly.type
_entity_poly.pdbx_seq_one_letter_code
_entity_poly.pdbx_strand_id
1 'polypeptide(L)' 'YLHWYRQYGGSKPEFLVLTYDAANKAQESIVDPRFTVNVTKREQVDLKISSAAVSDSALETQQLSTKTFT' A
#
# COMPACT_ATOMS: atom_id res chain seq x y z
N TYR A 1 -7.06 -9.33 -11.18
CA TYR A 1 -6.16 -9.64 -10.03
C TYR A 1 -5.34 -8.40 -9.73
N LEU A 2 -5.32 -7.97 -8.47
CA LEU A 2 -4.62 -6.77 -8.00
C LEU A 2 -3.70 -7.15 -6.85
N HIS A 3 -2.46 -6.68 -6.90
CA HIS A 3 -1.47 -6.95 -5.86
C HIS A 3 -1.15 -5.65 -5.14
N TRP A 4 -1.25 -5.67 -3.82
CA TRP A 4 -0.94 -4.53 -2.96
C TRP A 4 0.43 -4.70 -2.32
N TYR A 5 1.20 -3.61 -2.30
CA TYR A 5 2.53 -3.56 -1.71
C TYR A 5 2.65 -2.32 -0.81
N ARG A 6 3.51 -2.40 0.21
CA ARG A 6 4.03 -1.23 0.92
C ARG A 6 5.53 -1.13 0.72
N GLN A 7 6.06 0.09 0.82
CA GLN A 7 7.50 0.31 0.75
C GLN A 7 7.88 1.42 1.72
N TYR A 8 8.80 1.11 2.64
CA TYR A 8 9.46 2.11 3.46
C TYR A 8 10.63 2.73 2.68
N GLY A 9 10.99 4.00 2.98
CA GLY A 9 12.04 4.71 2.26
C GLY A 9 13.33 3.89 2.13
N GLY A 10 13.82 3.71 0.90
CA GLY A 10 15.02 2.92 0.59
C GLY A 10 14.90 1.39 0.73
N SER A 11 13.74 0.87 1.15
CA SER A 11 13.50 -0.57 1.29
C SER A 11 12.94 -1.19 0.01
N LYS A 12 12.99 -2.51 -0.13
CA LYS A 12 12.29 -3.21 -1.22
C LYS A 12 10.77 -3.20 -0.98
N PRO A 13 9.94 -3.23 -2.03
CA PRO A 13 8.50 -3.43 -1.87
C PRO A 13 8.17 -4.72 -1.11
N GLU A 14 7.29 -4.61 -0.13
CA GLU A 14 6.77 -5.72 0.67
C GLU A 14 5.35 -6.04 0.22
N PHE A 15 5.10 -7.30 -0.15
CA PHE A 15 3.76 -7.74 -0.53
C PHE A 15 2.83 -7.71 0.68
N LEU A 16 1.62 -7.16 0.50
CA LEU A 16 0.59 -7.10 1.52
C LEU A 16 -0.53 -8.11 1.27
N VAL A 17 -1.20 -7.98 0.12
CA VAL A 17 -2.40 -8.78 -0.16
C VAL A 17 -2.67 -8.87 -1.67
N LEU A 18 -3.20 -10.03 -2.08
CA LEU A 18 -3.67 -10.31 -3.44
C LEU A 18 -5.19 -10.28 -3.46
N THR A 19 -5.71 -9.46 -4.35
CA THR A 19 -7.14 -9.26 -4.55
C THR A 19 -7.62 -9.71 -5.91
N TYR A 20 -8.82 -10.30 -5.91
CA TYR A 20 -9.48 -10.85 -7.07
C TYR A 20 -10.64 -9.91 -7.42
N ASP A 21 -10.79 -9.57 -8.70
CA ASP A 21 -11.79 -8.60 -9.14
C ASP A 21 -13.23 -9.11 -8.89
N ALA A 22 -13.40 -10.42 -8.73
CA ALA A 22 -14.64 -11.10 -8.35
C ALA A 22 -14.77 -11.35 -6.83
N ALA A 23 -13.89 -10.79 -6.00
CA ALA A 23 -13.97 -10.96 -4.55
C ALA A 23 -15.24 -10.28 -4.01
N ASN A 24 -16.18 -11.10 -3.52
CA ASN A 24 -17.42 -10.62 -2.90
C ASN A 24 -17.28 -10.35 -1.39
N LYS A 25 -16.05 -10.45 -0.87
CA LYS A 25 -15.72 -10.24 0.54
C LYS A 25 -14.40 -9.47 0.63
N ALA A 26 -14.30 -8.67 1.68
CA ALA A 26 -13.07 -8.01 2.04
C ALA A 26 -11.98 -9.06 2.34
N GLN A 27 -10.75 -8.76 1.93
CA GLN A 27 -9.61 -9.63 2.12
C GLN A 27 -8.63 -8.99 3.08
N GLU A 28 -8.21 -9.75 4.06
CA GLU A 28 -7.22 -9.31 5.05
C GLU A 28 -5.81 -9.64 4.55
N SER A 29 -4.88 -8.74 4.83
CA SER A 29 -3.46 -9.00 4.61
C SER A 29 -2.97 -10.09 5.56
N ILE A 30 -2.21 -11.04 5.01
CA ILE A 30 -1.55 -12.08 5.78
C ILE A 30 -0.35 -11.55 6.57
N VAL A 31 0.18 -10.39 6.18
CA VAL A 31 1.39 -9.78 6.77
C VAL A 31 1.03 -8.87 7.92
N ASP A 32 -0.09 -8.16 7.82
CA ASP A 32 -0.56 -7.24 8.86
C ASP A 32 -2.10 -7.14 8.81
N PRO A 33 -2.81 -7.74 9.80
CA PRO A 33 -4.27 -7.77 9.84
C PRO A 33 -4.95 -6.40 9.87
N ARG A 34 -4.19 -5.32 10.11
CA ARG A 34 -4.73 -3.95 10.03
C ARG A 34 -5.09 -3.56 8.61
N PHE A 35 -4.49 -4.20 7.60
CA PHE A 35 -4.79 -3.94 6.19
C PHE A 35 -5.90 -4.85 5.70
N THR A 36 -6.96 -4.24 5.18
CA THR A 36 -8.07 -4.94 4.56
C THR A 36 -8.34 -4.32 3.21
N VAL A 37 -8.46 -5.13 2.16
CA VAL A 37 -8.84 -4.68 0.82
C VAL A 37 -10.29 -5.05 0.55
N ASN A 38 -11.07 -4.07 0.10
CA ASN A 38 -12.44 -4.29 -0.32
C ASN A 38 -12.62 -3.95 -1.79
N VAL A 39 -13.26 -4.83 -2.54
CA VAL A 39 -13.67 -4.60 -3.93
C VAL A 39 -15.12 -4.17 -3.89
N THR A 40 -15.38 -2.87 -4.05
CA THR A 40 -16.73 -2.31 -3.85
C THR A 40 -17.57 -2.37 -5.12
N LYS A 41 -16.98 -2.08 -6.28
CA LYS A 41 -17.58 -2.21 -7.63
C LYS A 41 -16.48 -2.58 -8.63
N ARG A 42 -16.87 -3.00 -9.85
CA ARG A 42 -15.99 -3.60 -10.88
C ARG A 42 -14.67 -2.85 -11.18
N GLU A 43 -14.52 -1.59 -10.77
CA GLU A 43 -13.34 -0.76 -11.04
C GLU A 43 -12.79 -0.02 -9.80
N GLN A 44 -13.40 -0.19 -8.62
CA GLN A 44 -12.94 0.47 -7.39
C GLN A 44 -12.49 -0.55 -6.35
N VAL A 45 -11.27 -0.36 -5.86
CA VAL A 45 -10.67 -1.16 -4.81
C VAL A 45 -10.13 -0.25 -3.72
N ASP A 46 -10.64 -0.46 -2.52
CA ASP A 46 -10.32 0.35 -1.35
C ASP A 46 -9.38 -0.44 -0.43
N LEU A 47 -8.22 0.14 -0.10
CA LEU A 47 -7.32 -0.36 0.95
C LEU A 47 -7.64 0.39 2.25
N LYS A 48 -8.15 -0.34 3.24
CA LYS A 48 -8.44 0.17 4.58
C LYS A 48 -7.33 -0.22 5.54
N ILE A 49 -6.90 0.73 6.36
CA ILE A 49 -5.98 0.51 7.49
C ILE A 49 -6.77 0.77 8.77
N SER A 50 -6.96 -0.24 9.61
CA SER A 50 -7.83 -0.14 10.79
C SER A 50 -7.24 0.71 11.92
N SER A 51 -5.91 0.84 11.98
CA SER A 51 -5.20 1.69 12.93
C SER A 51 -3.88 2.15 12.33
N ALA A 52 -3.68 3.46 12.24
CA ALA A 52 -2.44 4.05 11.76
C ALA A 52 -1.42 4.18 12.89
N ALA A 53 -0.20 3.75 12.63
CA ALA A 53 0.96 3.94 13.48
C ALA A 53 1.98 4.85 12.79
N VAL A 54 2.83 5.53 13.56
CA VAL A 54 3.92 6.36 12.99
C VAL A 54 4.82 5.54 12.06
N SER A 55 5.02 4.26 12.38
CA SER A 55 5.76 3.30 11.56
C SER A 55 5.11 2.99 10.21
N ASP A 56 3.83 3.30 9.99
CA ASP A 56 3.18 3.16 8.68
C ASP A 56 3.54 4.32 7.73
N SER A 57 4.21 5.35 8.24
CA SER A 57 4.66 6.48 7.44
C SER A 57 5.74 6.04 6.45
N ALA A 58 5.36 5.84 5.20
CA ALA A 58 6.29 5.77 4.09
C ALA A 58 6.68 7.21 3.71
N LEU A 59 7.91 7.59 4.04
CA LEU A 59 8.48 8.91 3.70
C LEU A 59 8.54 9.11 2.18
N GLU A 60 7.92 10.17 1.67
CA GLU A 60 8.39 10.84 0.45
C GLU A 60 9.74 11.50 0.78
N THR A 61 10.84 10.85 0.45
CA THR A 61 12.12 11.57 0.37
C THR A 61 12.06 12.49 -0.85
N GLN A 62 11.74 13.78 -0.66
CA GLN A 62 12.03 14.82 -1.66
C GLN A 62 13.52 14.75 -2.00
N GLN A 63 13.82 14.29 -3.20
CA GLN A 63 15.18 14.26 -3.71
C GLN A 63 15.52 15.69 -4.17
N LEU A 64 16.09 16.50 -3.27
CA LEU A 64 16.69 17.80 -3.61
C LEU A 64 17.92 17.55 -4.50
N SER A 65 17.72 17.53 -5.82
CA SER A 65 18.82 17.68 -6.78
C SER A 65 19.19 19.17 -6.85
N THR A 66 20.01 19.66 -5.93
CA THR A 66 20.77 20.89 -6.19
C THR A 66 21.79 20.60 -7.29
N LYS A 67 21.48 21.03 -8.51
CA LYS A 67 22.45 21.09 -9.59
C LYS A 67 22.91 22.55 -9.72
N THR A 68 23.99 22.89 -9.03
CA THR A 68 24.70 24.14 -9.25
C THR A 68 25.38 24.06 -10.60
N PHE A 69 25.02 24.94 -11.54
CA PHE A 69 25.81 25.19 -12.74
C PHE A 69 26.61 26.47 -12.49
N THR A 70 27.93 26.33 -12.56
CA THR A 70 28.88 27.42 -12.84
C THR A 70 29.05 27.55 -14.34
#